data_AF-A0A175A0N8-F1
#
_entry.id   AF-A0A175A0N8-F1
#
_cell.length_a   1.000
_cell.length_b   1.000
_cell.length_c   1.000
_cell.angle_alpha   90.00
_cell.angle_beta   90.00
_cell.angle_gamma   90.00
#
_symmetry.space_group_name_H-M   'P 1'
#
loop_
_entity.id
_entity.type
_entity.pdbx_description
1 polymer ?
#
loop_
_entity_poly.entity_id
_entity_poly.type
_entity_poly.pdbx_seq_one_letter_code
_entity_poly.pdbx_strand_id
1 'polypeptide(L)'
;MTLAEWHSTLFQFIGIVLSFLALVASIIAVILTYKNLSEMKKQLCEQQKQYFDQNRGNLIFYVQKSITGITHDLIIKNFGNSPAKLLSLKITPDLDWKKAGQSNIDDFNISKLNNIFLAPQQHIGTIFDFSNFNETELDVEICYSTCGQTFTEQYKVDLNYLHKVLSLEPQIQDELS
;
A
#
# COMPACT_ATOMS: atom_id res chain seq x y z
N MET A 1 40.24 27.25 66.34
CA MET A 1 40.07 27.11 64.89
C MET A 1 40.82 28.24 64.24
N THR A 2 41.86 27.94 63.46
CA THR A 2 42.66 28.97 62.77
C THR A 2 41.87 29.53 61.59
N LEU A 3 42.15 30.77 61.17
CA LEU A 3 41.47 31.41 60.03
C LEU A 3 41.56 30.52 58.77
N ALA A 4 42.69 29.84 58.57
CA ALA A 4 42.93 28.92 57.46
C ALA A 4 42.02 27.68 57.49
N GLU A 5 41.77 27.09 58.66
CA GLU A 5 40.85 25.94 58.82
C GLU A 5 39.42 26.33 58.45
N TRP A 6 38.99 27.54 58.83
CA TRP A 6 37.64 28.04 58.51
C TRP A 6 37.43 28.23 56.99
N HIS A 7 38.39 28.86 56.31
CA HIS A 7 38.36 28.99 54.85
C HIS A 7 38.35 27.62 54.15
N SER A 8 39.16 26.67 54.63
CA SER A 8 39.18 25.30 54.08
C SER A 8 37.83 24.60 54.22
N THR A 9 37.19 24.68 55.39
CA THR A 9 35.86 24.08 55.60
C THR A 9 34.77 24.73 54.75
N LEU A 10 34.84 26.06 54.53
CA LEU A 10 33.90 26.77 53.68
C LEU A 10 34.03 26.37 52.20
N PHE A 11 35.25 26.27 51.68
CA PHE A 11 35.49 25.79 50.32
C PHE A 11 35.03 24.35 50.10
N GLN A 12 35.25 23.47 51.09
CA GLN A 12 34.77 22.09 51.04
C GLN A 12 33.23 22.03 50.99
N PHE A 13 32.54 22.85 51.80
CA PHE A 13 31.08 22.92 51.79
C PHE A 13 30.53 23.39 50.43
N ILE A 14 31.11 24.45 49.86
CA ILE A 14 30.74 24.96 48.53
C ILE A 14 30.98 23.89 47.46
N GLY A 15 32.12 23.19 47.50
CA GLY A 15 32.45 22.11 46.57
C GLY A 15 31.46 20.95 46.62
N ILE A 16 30.99 20.58 47.81
CA ILE A 16 29.95 19.54 47.99
C ILE A 16 28.62 19.98 47.37
N VAL A 17 28.18 21.22 47.60
CA VAL A 17 26.94 21.75 47.03
C VAL A 17 27.00 21.78 45.51
N LEU A 18 28.11 22.26 44.93
CA LEU A 18 28.32 22.26 43.47
C LEU A 18 28.34 20.85 42.88
N SER A 19 29.02 19.91 43.54
CA SER A 19 29.09 18.51 43.09
C SER A 19 27.71 17.84 43.13
N PHE A 20 26.91 18.15 44.15
CA PHE A 20 25.53 17.68 44.25
C PHE A 20 24.66 18.23 43.11
N LEU A 21 24.75 19.54 42.82
CA LEU A 21 24.03 20.16 41.71
C LEU A 21 24.44 19.57 40.36
N ALA A 22 25.74 19.34 40.14
CA ALA A 22 26.25 18.71 38.93
C ALA A 22 25.73 17.27 38.77
N LEU A 23 25.65 16.51 39.87
CA LEU A 23 25.10 15.15 39.87
C LEU A 23 23.61 15.16 39.52
N VAL A 24 22.82 16.06 40.09
CA VAL A 24 21.38 16.21 39.76
C VAL A 24 21.21 16.59 38.28
N ALA A 25 21.98 17.56 37.78
CA ALA A 25 21.94 17.95 36.37
C ALA A 25 22.31 16.79 35.45
N SER A 26 23.31 15.98 35.81
CA SER A 26 23.70 14.79 35.07
C SER A 26 22.59 13.73 35.03
N ILE A 27 21.90 13.48 36.15
CA ILE A 27 20.79 12.53 36.20
C ILE A 27 19.65 13.01 35.28
N ILE A 28 19.29 14.29 35.34
CA ILE A 28 18.27 14.88 34.46
C ILE A 28 18.67 14.74 33.00
N ALA A 29 19.93 15.03 32.65
CA ALA A 29 20.44 14.90 31.28
C ALA A 29 20.34 13.45 30.78
N VAL A 30 20.67 12.46 31.61
CA VAL A 30 20.52 11.03 31.28
C VAL A 30 19.06 10.67 31.04
N ILE A 31 18.13 11.14 31.88
CA ILE A 31 16.69 10.88 31.72
C ILE A 31 16.16 11.48 30.41
N LEU A 32 16.52 12.73 30.10
CA LEU A 32 16.10 13.39 28.86
C LEU A 32 16.69 12.68 27.63
N THR A 33 17.96 12.29 27.70
CA THR A 33 18.63 11.54 26.62
C THR A 33 17.94 10.19 26.39
N TYR A 34 17.61 9.47 27.46
CA TYR A 34 16.88 8.21 27.37
C TYR A 34 15.50 8.40 26.70
N LYS A 35 14.76 9.44 27.11
CA LYS A 35 13.46 9.76 26.50
C LYS A 35 13.60 10.07 25.01
N ASN A 36 14.56 10.91 24.62
CA ASN A 36 14.83 11.23 23.22
C ASN A 36 15.17 9.98 22.39
N LEU A 37 16.01 9.09 22.92
CA LEU A 37 16.37 7.83 22.24
C LEU A 37 15.15 6.92 22.02
N SER A 38 14.25 6.85 23.01
CA SER A 38 13.03 6.05 22.89
C SER A 38 12.07 6.60 21.84
N GLU A 39 11.93 7.92 21.75
CA GLU A 39 11.13 8.60 20.71
C GLU A 39 11.75 8.41 19.33
N MET A 40 13.08 8.55 19.20
CA MET A 40 13.78 8.28 17.94
C MET A 40 13.61 6.83 17.48
N LYS A 41 13.68 5.86 18.39
CA LYS A 41 13.43 4.45 18.07
C LYS A 41 12.03 4.24 17.51
N LYS A 42 11.03 4.91 18.08
CA LYS A 42 9.64 4.87 17.59
C LYS A 42 9.55 5.47 16.18
N GLN A 43 10.16 6.63 15.95
CA GLN A 43 10.20 7.28 14.63
C GLN A 43 10.88 6.40 13.57
N LEU A 44 11.99 5.75 13.90
CA LEU A 44 12.67 4.84 12.97
C LEU A 44 11.80 3.65 12.58
N CYS A 45 11.03 3.09 13.52
CA CYS A 45 10.09 2.01 13.24
C CYS A 45 8.97 2.47 12.31
N GLU A 46 8.41 3.66 12.56
CA GLU A 46 7.39 4.27 11.70
C GLU A 46 7.92 4.57 10.30
N GLN A 47 9.15 5.10 10.19
CA GLN A 47 9.81 5.34 8.91
C GLN A 47 10.07 4.05 8.14
N GLN A 48 10.52 2.99 8.81
CA GLN A 48 10.71 1.70 8.17
C GLN A 48 9.40 1.15 7.60
N LYS A 49 8.30 1.29 8.36
CA LYS A 49 6.97 0.90 7.89
C LYS A 49 6.53 1.74 6.69
N GLN A 50 6.67 3.06 6.77
CA GLN A 50 6.32 3.97 5.65
C GLN A 50 7.13 3.67 4.39
N TYR A 51 8.44 3.45 4.55
CA TYR A 51 9.31 3.08 3.44
C TYR A 51 8.86 1.76 2.80
N PHE A 52 8.49 0.77 3.61
CA PHE A 52 7.95 -0.48 3.10
C PHE A 52 6.62 -0.26 2.37
N ASP A 53 5.67 0.46 2.97
CA ASP A 53 4.35 0.73 2.40
C ASP A 53 4.41 1.52 1.09
N GLN A 54 5.40 2.41 0.92
CA GLN A 54 5.63 3.16 -0.32
C GLN A 54 6.30 2.35 -1.42
N ASN A 55 7.15 1.39 -1.06
CA ASN A 55 7.93 0.62 -2.03
C ASN A 55 7.29 -0.73 -2.37
N ARG A 56 6.36 -1.25 -1.55
CA ARG A 56 5.72 -2.55 -1.79
C ARG A 56 5.00 -2.59 -3.14
N GLY A 57 4.90 -3.79 -3.69
CA GLY A 57 4.00 -4.05 -4.81
C GLY A 57 2.55 -3.87 -4.36
N ASN A 58 1.70 -3.38 -5.27
CA ASN A 58 0.29 -3.16 -4.99
C ASN A 58 -0.52 -3.66 -6.17
N LEU A 59 -1.14 -4.84 -6.02
CA LEU A 59 -1.99 -5.41 -7.06
C LEU A 59 -3.42 -4.93 -6.88
N ILE A 60 -3.94 -4.29 -7.92
CA ILE A 60 -5.32 -3.84 -7.96
C ILE A 60 -5.97 -4.45 -9.20
N PHE A 61 -7.10 -5.10 -8.99
CA PHE A 61 -8.06 -5.46 -10.02
C PHE A 61 -9.07 -4.33 -10.22
N TYR A 62 -9.28 -3.92 -11.47
CA TYR A 62 -10.30 -2.95 -11.86
C TYR A 62 -10.93 -3.33 -13.19
N VAL A 63 -12.10 -2.77 -13.45
CA VAL A 63 -12.83 -2.90 -14.71
C VAL A 63 -12.66 -1.62 -15.49
N GLN A 64 -12.56 -1.67 -16.81
CA GLN A 64 -12.63 -0.49 -17.66
C GLN A 64 -13.51 -0.79 -18.87
N LYS A 65 -14.14 0.24 -19.44
CA LYS A 65 -14.86 0.06 -20.71
C LYS A 65 -13.86 -0.13 -21.83
N SER A 66 -14.05 -1.15 -22.66
CA SER A 66 -13.17 -1.39 -23.80
C SER A 66 -13.33 -0.28 -24.84
N ILE A 67 -12.24 0.05 -25.54
CA ILE A 67 -12.25 1.07 -26.60
C ILE A 67 -13.11 0.60 -27.78
N THR A 68 -13.13 -0.70 -28.05
CA THR A 68 -13.82 -1.28 -29.21
C THR A 68 -15.04 -2.09 -28.76
N GLY A 69 -16.15 -1.41 -28.44
CA GLY A 69 -17.48 -2.03 -28.36
C GLY A 69 -18.17 -1.99 -26.99
N ILE A 70 -19.01 -3.00 -26.76
CA ILE A 70 -19.87 -3.15 -25.55
C ILE A 70 -19.19 -3.95 -24.43
N THR A 71 -17.99 -4.46 -24.67
CA THR A 71 -17.25 -5.27 -23.72
C THR A 71 -16.44 -4.41 -22.75
N HIS A 72 -16.01 -5.03 -21.66
CA HIS A 72 -15.24 -4.39 -20.60
C HIS A 72 -13.95 -5.15 -20.37
N ASP A 73 -12.84 -4.43 -20.22
CA ASP A 73 -11.57 -5.05 -19.88
C ASP A 73 -11.48 -5.19 -18.35
N LEU A 74 -11.23 -6.41 -17.90
CA LEU A 74 -10.93 -6.78 -16.53
C LEU A 74 -9.42 -6.82 -16.38
N ILE A 75 -8.84 -5.92 -15.59
CA ILE A 75 -7.39 -5.74 -15.51
C ILE A 75 -6.90 -5.92 -14.08
N ILE A 76 -5.90 -6.77 -13.90
CA ILE A 76 -5.06 -6.84 -12.68
C ILE A 76 -3.76 -6.12 -13.00
N LYS A 77 -3.46 -5.02 -12.29
CA LYS A 77 -2.24 -4.24 -12.50
C LYS A 77 -1.46 -4.08 -11.21
N ASN A 78 -0.13 -4.14 -11.31
CA ASN A 78 0.76 -3.74 -10.24
C ASN A 78 1.02 -2.22 -10.31
N PHE A 79 0.42 -1.47 -9.39
CA PHE A 79 0.63 -0.03 -9.22
C PHE A 79 1.77 0.30 -8.25
N GLY A 80 2.30 -0.71 -7.54
CA GLY A 80 3.40 -0.53 -6.59
C GLY A 80 4.76 -0.41 -7.28
N ASN A 81 5.76 -0.05 -6.49
CA ASN A 81 7.14 0.16 -6.96
C ASN A 81 7.99 -1.12 -6.91
N SER A 82 7.48 -2.19 -6.30
CA SER A 82 8.12 -3.50 -6.24
C SER A 82 7.29 -4.55 -6.98
N PRO A 83 7.91 -5.64 -7.45
CA PRO A 83 7.17 -6.76 -8.00
C PRO A 83 6.22 -7.38 -6.95
N ALA A 84 5.11 -7.91 -7.44
CA ALA A 84 4.15 -8.64 -6.65
C ALA A 84 3.75 -9.93 -7.36
N LYS A 85 3.50 -10.97 -6.57
CA LYS A 85 3.08 -12.27 -7.04
C LYS A 85 1.64 -12.50 -6.62
N LEU A 86 0.74 -12.55 -7.59
CA LEU A 86 -0.66 -12.91 -7.38
C LEU A 86 -0.75 -14.35 -6.88
N LEU A 87 -1.38 -14.55 -5.73
CA LEU A 87 -1.62 -15.87 -5.15
C LEU A 87 -3.03 -16.37 -5.49
N SER A 88 -4.03 -15.52 -5.29
CA SER A 88 -5.42 -15.82 -5.64
C SER A 88 -6.23 -14.56 -5.90
N LEU A 89 -7.23 -14.66 -6.77
CA LEU A 89 -8.25 -13.65 -6.99
C LEU A 89 -9.63 -14.30 -6.85
N LYS A 90 -10.50 -13.73 -6.02
CA LYS A 90 -11.91 -14.11 -5.94
C LYS A 90 -12.78 -12.92 -6.27
N ILE A 91 -13.81 -13.16 -7.07
CA ILE A 91 -14.79 -12.17 -7.47
C ILE A 91 -16.16 -12.75 -7.14
N THR A 92 -16.99 -11.99 -6.43
CA THR A 92 -18.38 -12.34 -6.11
C THR A 92 -19.27 -11.22 -6.62
N PRO A 93 -20.35 -11.50 -7.38
CA PRO A 93 -20.77 -12.80 -7.90
C PRO A 93 -19.79 -13.38 -8.94
N ASP A 94 -19.84 -14.70 -9.11
CA ASP A 94 -18.96 -15.38 -10.08
C ASP A 94 -19.27 -14.92 -11.52
N LEU A 95 -18.22 -14.78 -12.32
CA LEU A 95 -18.31 -14.31 -13.70
C LEU A 95 -18.65 -15.51 -14.59
N ASP A 96 -19.86 -15.52 -15.16
CA ASP A 96 -20.28 -16.57 -16.08
C ASP A 96 -19.63 -16.40 -17.46
N TRP A 97 -18.46 -17.01 -17.64
CA TRP A 97 -17.68 -16.98 -18.88
C TRP A 97 -18.41 -17.63 -20.09
N LYS A 98 -19.46 -18.42 -19.88
CA LYS A 98 -20.25 -18.98 -20.99
C LYS A 98 -20.99 -17.89 -21.76
N LYS A 99 -21.32 -16.77 -21.10
CA LYS A 99 -21.90 -15.59 -21.73
C LYS A 99 -20.91 -14.81 -22.61
N ALA A 100 -19.61 -15.05 -22.47
CA ALA A 100 -18.56 -14.42 -23.28
C ALA A 100 -18.44 -15.01 -24.70
N GLY A 101 -19.32 -15.96 -25.08
CA GLY A 101 -19.50 -16.37 -26.48
C GLY A 101 -18.49 -17.37 -27.05
N GLN A 102 -17.59 -17.92 -26.23
CA GLN A 102 -16.66 -18.97 -26.68
C GLN A 102 -16.78 -20.24 -25.83
N SER A 103 -16.91 -21.37 -26.51
CA SER A 103 -17.15 -22.71 -25.96
C SER A 103 -15.92 -23.38 -25.32
N ASN A 104 -14.74 -22.77 -25.39
CA ASN A 104 -13.46 -23.34 -24.93
C ASN A 104 -12.77 -22.51 -23.81
N ILE A 105 -13.49 -21.64 -23.10
CA ILE A 105 -12.93 -20.73 -22.08
C ILE A 105 -12.88 -21.35 -20.66
N ASP A 106 -13.35 -22.60 -20.46
CA ASP A 106 -13.37 -23.22 -19.12
C ASP A 106 -11.99 -23.23 -18.41
N ASP A 107 -10.89 -23.21 -19.20
CA ASP A 107 -9.51 -23.12 -18.71
C ASP A 107 -9.03 -21.70 -18.40
N PHE A 108 -9.59 -20.66 -19.05
CA PHE A 108 -9.17 -19.26 -18.88
C PHE A 108 -10.21 -18.44 -18.12
N ASN A 109 -10.21 -18.57 -16.79
CA ASN A 109 -10.99 -17.73 -15.90
C ASN A 109 -10.04 -16.83 -15.11
N ILE A 110 -10.27 -15.51 -15.12
CA ILE A 110 -9.44 -14.54 -14.37
C ILE A 110 -9.40 -14.88 -12.87
N SER A 111 -10.48 -15.45 -12.34
CA SER A 111 -10.60 -15.91 -10.94
C SER A 111 -9.78 -17.17 -10.66
N LYS A 112 -9.35 -17.91 -11.70
CA LYS A 112 -8.47 -19.08 -11.57
C LYS A 112 -6.99 -18.72 -11.71
N LEU A 113 -6.65 -17.47 -12.03
CA LEU A 113 -5.27 -17.02 -12.13
C LEU A 113 -4.60 -17.09 -10.76
N ASN A 114 -3.60 -17.96 -10.66
CA ASN A 114 -2.80 -18.12 -9.46
C ASN A 114 -1.31 -18.10 -9.82
N ASN A 115 -0.50 -17.76 -8.82
CA ASN A 115 0.96 -17.87 -8.89
C ASN A 115 1.64 -17.00 -9.96
N ILE A 116 1.02 -15.88 -10.36
CA ILE A 116 1.55 -15.01 -11.44
C ILE A 116 2.42 -13.89 -10.88
N PHE A 117 3.60 -13.69 -11.47
CA PHE A 117 4.51 -12.61 -11.12
C PHE A 117 4.28 -11.37 -12.00
N LEU A 118 4.06 -10.22 -11.36
CA LEU A 118 3.86 -8.93 -12.01
C LEU A 118 4.92 -7.94 -11.56
N ALA A 119 5.77 -7.50 -12.49
CA ALA A 119 6.69 -6.39 -12.23
C ALA A 119 5.93 -5.07 -12.07
N PRO A 120 6.57 -4.01 -11.53
CA PRO A 120 5.96 -2.68 -11.44
C PRO A 120 5.39 -2.23 -12.79
N GLN A 121 4.20 -1.63 -12.77
CA GLN A 121 3.45 -1.15 -13.95
C GLN A 121 2.98 -2.24 -14.95
N GLN A 122 3.32 -3.52 -14.74
CA GLN A 122 2.77 -4.60 -15.55
C GLN A 122 1.33 -4.90 -15.18
N HIS A 123 0.57 -5.35 -16.18
CA HIS A 123 -0.82 -5.73 -16.02
C HIS A 123 -1.14 -6.99 -16.80
N ILE A 124 -2.17 -7.69 -16.36
CA ILE A 124 -2.82 -8.78 -17.08
C ILE A 124 -4.28 -8.40 -17.22
N GLY A 125 -4.77 -8.45 -18.45
CA GLY A 125 -6.13 -8.10 -18.79
C GLY A 125 -6.83 -9.26 -19.46
N THR A 126 -8.15 -9.34 -19.28
CA THR A 126 -9.05 -10.12 -20.11
C THR A 126 -10.28 -9.27 -20.41
N ILE A 127 -11.15 -9.75 -21.30
CA ILE A 127 -12.34 -9.03 -21.73
C ILE A 127 -13.57 -9.82 -21.26
N PHE A 128 -14.56 -9.11 -20.71
CA PHE A 128 -15.83 -9.67 -20.27
C PHE A 128 -17.00 -8.78 -20.70
N ASP A 129 -18.13 -9.40 -21.08
CA ASP A 129 -19.35 -8.68 -21.45
C ASP A 129 -20.33 -8.64 -20.26
N PHE A 130 -20.52 -7.44 -19.69
CA PHE A 130 -21.46 -7.20 -18.60
C PHE A 130 -22.89 -6.91 -19.06
N SER A 131 -23.18 -6.91 -20.36
CA SER A 131 -24.52 -6.55 -20.89
C SER A 131 -25.65 -7.41 -20.33
N ASN A 132 -25.37 -8.68 -19.99
CA ASN A 132 -26.32 -9.64 -19.41
C ASN A 132 -26.00 -10.00 -17.96
N PHE A 133 -25.33 -9.11 -17.23
CA PHE A 133 -24.98 -9.26 -15.83
C PHE A 133 -25.95 -8.43 -14.97
N ASN A 134 -26.73 -9.11 -14.13
CA ASN A 134 -27.81 -8.47 -13.37
C ASN A 134 -27.32 -7.67 -12.16
N GLU A 135 -26.08 -7.89 -11.76
CA GLU A 135 -25.51 -7.35 -10.52
C GLU A 135 -24.72 -6.09 -10.84
N THR A 136 -24.85 -5.08 -9.99
CA THR A 136 -24.20 -3.78 -10.20
C THR A 136 -22.92 -3.62 -9.41
N GLU A 137 -22.60 -4.54 -8.50
CA GLU A 137 -21.40 -4.50 -7.66
C GLU A 137 -20.65 -5.83 -7.74
N LEU A 138 -19.32 -5.74 -7.73
CA LEU A 138 -18.42 -6.88 -7.62
C LEU A 138 -17.61 -6.77 -6.32
N ASP A 139 -17.73 -7.76 -5.45
CA ASP A 139 -16.85 -7.94 -4.30
C ASP A 139 -15.58 -8.66 -4.76
N VAL A 140 -14.44 -7.99 -4.62
CA VAL A 140 -13.13 -8.47 -5.07
C VAL A 140 -12.25 -8.73 -3.88
N GLU A 141 -11.73 -9.96 -3.78
CA GLU A 141 -10.68 -10.35 -2.83
C GLU A 141 -9.43 -10.74 -3.60
N ILE A 142 -8.37 -9.93 -3.48
CA ILE A 142 -7.07 -10.19 -4.09
C ILE A 142 -6.04 -10.53 -3.02
N CYS A 143 -5.37 -11.66 -3.18
CA CYS A 143 -4.29 -12.11 -2.31
C CYS A 143 -2.99 -12.16 -3.11
N TYR A 144 -1.95 -11.50 -2.63
CA TYR A 144 -0.67 -11.40 -3.31
C TYR A 144 0.50 -11.34 -2.33
N SER A 145 1.67 -11.76 -2.78
CA SER A 145 2.91 -11.61 -2.02
C SER A 145 3.86 -10.60 -2.66
N THR A 146 4.46 -9.75 -1.83
CA THR A 146 5.46 -8.77 -2.26
C THR A 146 6.49 -8.60 -1.15
N CYS A 147 7.75 -8.40 -1.51
CA CYS A 147 8.85 -8.21 -0.56
C CYS A 147 8.90 -9.26 0.58
N GLY A 148 8.49 -10.51 0.31
CA GLY A 148 8.48 -11.61 1.28
C GLY A 148 7.29 -11.65 2.25
N GLN A 149 6.33 -10.73 2.13
CA GLN A 149 5.09 -10.70 2.93
C GLN A 149 3.87 -10.93 2.04
N THR A 150 2.79 -11.45 2.64
CA THR A 150 1.51 -11.70 1.95
C THR A 150 0.47 -10.69 2.39
N PHE A 151 -0.27 -10.15 1.43
CA PHE A 151 -1.33 -9.17 1.61
C PHE A 151 -2.64 -9.70 1.02
N THR A 152 -3.74 -9.40 1.70
CA THR A 152 -5.09 -9.66 1.22
C THR A 152 -5.85 -8.34 1.24
N GLU A 153 -6.36 -7.93 0.10
CA GLU A 153 -7.17 -6.73 -0.04
C GLU A 153 -8.59 -7.13 -0.48
N GLN A 154 -9.58 -6.51 0.17
CA GLN A 154 -10.99 -6.71 -0.11
C GLN A 154 -11.63 -5.36 -0.38
N TYR A 155 -12.28 -5.22 -1.53
CA TYR A 155 -12.96 -3.99 -1.91
C TYR A 155 -14.07 -4.27 -2.90
N LYS A 156 -14.94 -3.28 -3.06
CA LYS A 156 -16.09 -3.35 -3.97
C LYS A 156 -15.82 -2.54 -5.23
N VAL A 157 -16.20 -3.08 -6.38
CA VAL A 157 -16.21 -2.38 -7.66
C VAL A 157 -17.67 -2.18 -8.07
N ASP A 158 -18.14 -0.95 -8.03
CA ASP A 158 -19.45 -0.57 -8.60
C ASP A 158 -19.33 -0.57 -10.13
N LEU A 159 -20.17 -1.29 -10.85
CA LEU A 159 -20.18 -1.32 -12.31
C LEU A 159 -20.94 -0.13 -12.91
N ASN A 160 -21.78 0.56 -12.12
CA ASN A 160 -22.60 1.66 -12.63
C ASN A 160 -21.79 2.87 -13.12
N TYR A 161 -20.55 3.07 -12.64
CA TYR A 161 -19.75 4.20 -13.10
C TYR A 161 -19.38 4.06 -14.59
N LEU A 162 -19.34 2.83 -15.13
CA LEU A 162 -19.02 2.58 -16.53
C LEU A 162 -20.05 3.23 -17.48
N HIS A 163 -21.31 3.31 -17.05
CA HIS A 163 -22.37 3.99 -17.80
C HIS A 163 -22.37 5.52 -17.62
N LYS A 164 -21.63 6.05 -16.63
CA LYS A 164 -21.52 7.49 -16.36
C LYS A 164 -20.32 8.14 -17.04
N VAL A 165 -19.42 7.34 -17.62
CA VAL A 165 -18.25 7.84 -18.36
C VAL A 165 -18.55 7.86 -19.85
N LEU A 166 -18.65 9.07 -20.41
CA LEU A 166 -18.72 9.30 -21.85
C LEU A 166 -17.31 9.27 -22.44
N SER A 167 -17.04 8.31 -23.32
CA SER A 167 -15.86 8.35 -24.18
C SER A 167 -16.26 8.99 -25.50
N LEU A 168 -15.56 10.07 -25.88
CA LEU A 168 -15.69 10.69 -27.19
C LEU A 168 -14.58 10.12 -28.07
N GLU A 169 -14.94 9.36 -29.10
CA GLU A 169 -13.99 8.97 -30.13
C GLU A 169 -13.80 10.14 -31.10
N PRO A 170 -12.57 10.61 -31.32
CA PRO A 170 -12.34 11.60 -32.37
C PRO A 170 -12.61 10.94 -33.72
N GLN A 171 -13.61 11.45 -34.43
CA GLN A 171 -13.77 11.14 -35.84
C GLN A 171 -12.65 11.84 -36.60
N ILE A 172 -11.65 11.08 -37.05
CA ILE A 172 -10.66 11.59 -38.00
C ILE A 172 -11.42 11.74 -39.33
N GLN A 173 -11.88 12.95 -39.63
CA GLN A 173 -12.29 13.30 -40.98
C GLN A 173 -11.01 13.49 -41.78
N ASP A 174 -10.72 12.56 -42.70
CA ASP A 174 -9.66 12.75 -43.68
C ASP A 174 -9.96 14.03 -44.47
N GLU A 175 -9.07 15.04 -44.42
CA GLU A 175 -9.22 16.32 -45.14
C GLU A 175 -9.03 16.17 -46.67
N LEU A 176 -9.05 14.94 -47.22
CA LEU A 176 -8.87 14.64 -48.64
C LEU A 176 -10.15 14.09 -49.28
N SER A 177 -11.27 14.77 -49.02
CA SER A 177 -12.46 14.77 -49.90
C SER A 177 -12.38 15.88 -50.93
#